data_AF-A0A3A4P9F3-F1
#
_entry.id   AF-A0A3A4P9F3-F1
#
_cell.length_a   1.000
_cell.length_b   1.000
_cell.length_c   1.000
_cell.angle_alpha   90.00
_cell.angle_beta   90.00
_cell.angle_gamma   90.00
#
_symmetry.space_group_name_H-M   'P 1'
#
loop_
_entity.id
_entity.type
_entity.pdbx_description
1 polymer ?
#
loop_
_entity_poly.entity_id
_entity_poly.type
_entity_poly.pdbx_seq_one_letter_code
_entity_poly.pdbx_strand_id
1 'polypeptide(L)'
;MMHKSEPTDPIPETFTGYEEAAEFWDSHDTTDYPDAFRTIEVVSEFRQRSYEIEIDADVIATLRTHARRKGISPTHLANDLLRRQLTSIK
;
A
#
# COMPACT_ATOMS: atom_id res chain seq x y z
N MET A 1 -24.82 -4.89 16.00
CA MET A 1 -24.67 -5.70 17.23
C MET A 1 -23.78 -4.89 18.14
N MET A 2 -24.27 -4.50 19.32
CA MET A 2 -23.53 -3.66 20.27
C MET A 2 -22.60 -4.58 21.06
N HIS A 3 -21.30 -4.60 20.74
CA HIS A 3 -20.33 -5.24 21.63
C HIS A 3 -20.13 -4.31 22.82
N LYS A 4 -20.51 -4.82 23.99
CA LYS A 4 -20.23 -4.18 25.28
C LYS A 4 -18.71 -4.27 25.49
N SER A 5 -18.00 -3.19 25.23
CA SER A 5 -16.57 -3.08 25.52
C SER A 5 -16.37 -3.17 27.03
N GLU A 6 -15.45 -4.04 27.44
CA GLU A 6 -14.83 -3.99 28.76
C GLU A 6 -14.26 -2.58 29.01
N PRO A 7 -14.05 -2.15 30.27
CA PRO A 7 -13.50 -0.82 30.55
C PRO A 7 -12.12 -0.69 29.89
N THR A 8 -12.07 -0.04 28.73
CA THR A 8 -10.82 0.27 28.05
C THR A 8 -10.04 1.22 28.94
N ASP A 9 -8.78 0.89 29.24
CA ASP A 9 -7.94 1.76 30.07
C ASP A 9 -7.85 3.15 29.41
N PRO A 10 -7.97 4.24 30.18
CA PRO A 10 -7.96 5.58 29.62
C PRO A 10 -6.61 5.87 28.95
N ILE A 11 -6.65 6.57 27.81
CA ILE A 11 -5.42 7.06 27.17
C ILE A 11 -4.69 7.98 28.17
N PRO A 12 -3.40 7.74 28.47
CA PRO A 12 -2.61 8.62 29.31
C PRO A 12 -2.59 10.06 28.79
N GLU A 13 -2.63 11.06 29.68
CA GLU A 13 -2.51 12.47 29.29
C GLU A 13 -1.19 12.77 28.56
N THR A 14 -0.12 12.06 28.96
CA THR A 14 1.19 12.11 28.34
C THR A 14 1.82 10.72 28.30
N PHE A 15 2.58 10.45 27.24
CA PHE A 15 3.50 9.32 27.19
C PHE A 15 4.92 9.84 27.49
N THR A 16 5.68 9.07 28.24
CA THR A 16 7.09 9.34 28.59
C THR A 16 8.00 9.22 27.35
N GLY A 17 7.55 8.51 26.32
CA GLY A 17 8.24 8.40 25.04
C GLY A 17 7.45 7.63 23.99
N TYR A 18 8.01 7.53 22.78
CA TYR A 18 7.39 6.81 21.66
C TYR A 18 7.25 5.30 21.92
N GLU A 19 8.16 4.71 22.70
CA GLU A 19 8.16 3.27 22.98
C GLU A 19 6.99 2.88 23.90
N GLU A 20 6.73 3.66 24.95
CA GLU A 20 5.56 3.50 25.82
C GLU A 20 4.25 3.71 25.06
N ALA A 21 4.20 4.69 24.15
CA ALA A 21 3.04 4.90 23.29
C ALA A 21 2.80 3.70 22.36
N ALA A 22 3.87 3.11 21.81
CA ALA A 22 3.77 1.93 20.96
C ALA A 22 3.27 0.71 21.75
N GLU A 23 3.83 0.44 22.94
CA GLU A 23 3.40 -0.65 23.82
C GLU A 23 1.91 -0.53 24.21
N PHE A 24 1.44 0.71 24.46
CA PHE A 24 0.02 0.97 24.71
C PHE A 24 -0.84 0.60 23.49
N TRP A 25 -0.50 1.09 22.29
CA TRP A 25 -1.29 0.85 21.07
C TRP A 25 -1.14 -0.57 20.48
N ASP A 26 -0.13 -1.33 20.87
CA ASP A 26 -0.02 -2.75 20.53
C ASP A 26 -1.14 -3.59 21.18
N SER A 27 -1.73 -3.10 22.28
CA SER A 27 -2.79 -3.78 23.02
C SER A 27 -4.16 -3.10 22.95
N HIS A 28 -4.23 -1.86 22.50
CA HIS A 28 -5.44 -1.04 22.48
C HIS A 28 -5.84 -0.67 21.05
N ASP A 29 -7.13 -0.76 20.73
CA ASP A 29 -7.64 -0.36 19.41
C ASP A 29 -8.05 1.12 19.40
N THR A 30 -7.61 1.88 18.41
CA THR A 30 -8.01 3.29 18.24
C THR A 30 -9.53 3.49 18.12
N THR A 31 -10.26 2.47 17.65
CA THR A 31 -11.72 2.50 17.53
C THR A 31 -12.45 2.45 18.88
N ASP A 32 -11.76 2.06 19.95
CA ASP A 32 -12.31 2.05 21.31
C ASP A 32 -12.31 3.45 21.97
N TYR A 33 -11.69 4.44 21.32
CA TYR A 33 -11.58 5.82 21.84
C TYR A 33 -12.16 6.87 20.88
N PRO A 34 -13.46 6.78 20.52
CA PRO A 34 -14.06 7.66 19.52
C PRO A 34 -14.00 9.15 19.89
N ASP A 35 -14.04 9.47 21.18
CA ASP A 35 -14.00 10.86 21.68
C ASP A 35 -12.58 11.45 21.72
N ALA A 36 -11.54 10.61 21.60
CA ALA A 36 -10.15 11.06 21.57
C ALA A 36 -9.71 11.53 20.16
N PHE A 37 -10.48 11.21 19.13
CA PHE A 37 -10.17 11.54 17.74
C PHE A 37 -11.21 12.49 17.14
N ARG A 38 -10.77 13.29 16.18
CA ARG A 38 -11.67 14.11 15.36
C ARG A 38 -11.95 13.41 14.04
N THR A 39 -13.20 13.45 13.59
CA THR A 39 -13.55 13.01 12.24
C THR A 39 -12.87 13.92 11.21
N ILE A 40 -12.16 13.33 10.25
CA ILE A 40 -11.59 14.02 9.10
C ILE A 40 -12.12 13.41 7.81
N GLU A 41 -12.35 14.24 6.79
CA GLU A 41 -12.67 13.76 5.45
C GLU A 41 -11.38 13.27 4.77
N VAL A 42 -11.30 11.98 4.48
CA VAL A 42 -10.17 11.37 3.78
C VAL A 42 -10.55 11.15 2.32
N VAL A 43 -10.02 11.99 1.43
CA VAL A 43 -10.13 11.79 -0.01
C VAL A 43 -8.96 10.92 -0.48
N SER A 44 -9.21 9.62 -0.66
CA SER A 44 -8.24 8.70 -1.27
C SER A 44 -8.49 8.64 -2.78
N GLU A 45 -7.65 9.32 -3.57
CA GLU A 45 -7.64 9.15 -5.02
C GLU A 45 -6.79 7.94 -5.37
N PHE A 46 -7.39 6.89 -5.96
CA PHE A 46 -6.64 5.84 -6.64
C PHE A 46 -5.99 6.42 -7.91
N ARG A 47 -4.79 6.99 -7.76
CA ARG A 47 -4.10 7.73 -8.84
C ARG A 47 -3.52 6.86 -9.95
N GLN A 48 -3.46 5.54 -9.80
CA GLN A 48 -2.92 4.64 -10.82
C GLN A 48 -3.98 3.66 -11.31
N ARG A 49 -4.35 3.79 -12.58
CA ARG A 49 -5.03 2.73 -13.32
C ARG A 49 -3.98 1.72 -13.75
N SER A 50 -4.06 0.50 -13.23
CA SER A 50 -3.36 -0.65 -13.79
C SER A 50 -4.18 -1.23 -14.93
N TYR A 51 -3.51 -1.60 -16.01
CA TYR A 51 -4.10 -2.38 -17.10
C TYR A 51 -3.35 -3.71 -17.18
N GLU A 52 -4.08 -4.80 -17.25
CA GLU A 52 -3.53 -6.15 -17.32
C GLU A 52 -3.69 -6.69 -18.73
N ILE A 53 -2.66 -7.39 -19.20
CA ILE A 53 -2.64 -8.11 -20.47
C ILE A 53 -2.13 -9.52 -20.20
N GLU A 54 -2.72 -10.51 -20.86
CA GLU A 54 -2.19 -11.86 -20.86
C GLU A 54 -0.89 -11.89 -21.67
N ILE A 55 0.11 -12.60 -21.14
CA ILE A 55 1.43 -12.73 -21.75
C ILE A 55 1.89 -14.18 -21.64
N ASP A 56 2.48 -14.69 -22.72
CA ASP A 56 2.98 -16.06 -22.76
C ASP A 56 4.09 -16.30 -21.73
N ALA A 57 4.17 -17.54 -21.22
CA ALA A 57 5.06 -17.93 -20.13
C ALA A 57 6.55 -17.73 -20.46
N ASP A 58 6.94 -18.01 -21.70
CA ASP A 58 8.30 -17.81 -22.22
C ASP A 58 8.64 -16.32 -22.36
N VAL A 59 7.67 -15.50 -22.77
CA VAL A 59 7.81 -14.05 -22.89
C VAL A 59 8.05 -13.42 -21.52
N ILE A 60 7.27 -13.76 -20.50
CA ILE A 60 7.45 -13.19 -19.15
C ILE A 60 8.77 -13.67 -18.50
N ALA A 61 9.19 -14.91 -18.75
CA ALA A 61 10.47 -15.43 -18.27
C ALA A 61 11.65 -14.64 -18.86
N THR A 62 11.59 -14.38 -20.16
CA THR A 62 12.60 -13.60 -20.89
C THR A 62 12.61 -12.14 -20.42
N LEU A 63 11.43 -11.51 -20.32
CA LEU A 63 11.28 -10.14 -19.84
C LEU A 63 11.89 -9.95 -18.45
N ARG A 64 11.59 -10.85 -17.50
CA ARG A 64 12.14 -10.80 -16.14
C ARG A 64 13.66 -10.92 -16.12
N THR A 65 14.21 -11.82 -16.93
CA THR A 65 15.66 -12.01 -17.04
C THR A 65 16.35 -10.74 -17.54
N HIS A 66 15.82 -10.11 -18.58
CA HIS A 66 16.38 -8.86 -19.10
C HIS A 66 16.18 -7.68 -18.15
N ALA A 67 15.03 -7.57 -17.49
CA ALA A 67 14.74 -6.51 -16.52
C ALA A 67 15.73 -6.58 -15.34
N ARG A 68 15.96 -7.78 -14.79
CA ARG A 68 16.96 -8.03 -13.73
C ARG A 68 18.36 -7.62 -14.15
N ARG A 69 18.82 -8.05 -15.33
CA ARG A 69 20.13 -7.69 -15.87
C ARG A 69 20.32 -6.17 -16.05
N LYS A 70 19.23 -5.44 -16.29
CA LYS A 70 19.23 -3.98 -16.48
C LYS A 70 18.97 -3.20 -15.19
N GLY A 71 18.67 -3.86 -14.07
CA GLY A 71 18.33 -3.20 -12.81
C GLY A 71 17.02 -2.42 -12.85
N ILE A 72 16.08 -2.79 -13.72
CA ILE A 72 14.77 -2.12 -13.87
C ILE A 72 13.62 -3.11 -13.64
N SER A 73 12.41 -2.60 -13.40
CA SER A 73 11.23 -3.45 -13.23
C SER A 73 10.79 -4.08 -14.56
N PRO A 74 10.18 -5.28 -14.55
CA PRO A 74 9.57 -5.87 -15.74
C PRO A 74 8.54 -4.93 -16.39
N THR A 75 7.75 -4.21 -15.59
CA THR A 75 6.77 -3.22 -16.06
C THR A 75 7.43 -2.09 -16.83
N HIS A 76 8.55 -1.55 -16.35
CA HIS A 76 9.29 -0.51 -17.06
C HIS A 76 9.78 -1.03 -18.41
N LEU A 77 10.44 -2.19 -18.41
CA LEU A 77 10.97 -2.78 -19.64
C LEU A 77 9.86 -3.11 -20.66
N ALA A 78 8.72 -3.64 -20.20
CA ALA A 78 7.58 -3.93 -21.05
C ALA A 78 7.04 -2.66 -21.72
N ASN A 79 6.81 -1.59 -20.94
CA ASN A 79 6.32 -0.33 -21.48
C ASN A 79 7.27 0.27 -22.52
N ASP A 80 8.57 0.23 -22.28
CA ASP A 80 9.57 0.74 -23.23
C ASP A 80 9.62 -0.07 -24.53
N LEU A 81 9.49 -1.39 -24.44
CA LEU A 81 9.42 -2.25 -25.63
C LEU A 81 8.14 -1.99 -26.42
N LEU A 82 6.99 -1.95 -25.75
CA LEU A 82 5.70 -1.66 -26.38
C LEU A 82 5.69 -0.30 -27.06
N ARG A 83 6.15 0.78 -26.39
CA ARG A 83 6.22 2.11 -26.99
C ARG A 83 7.08 2.15 -28.26
N ARG A 84 8.27 1.53 -28.22
CA ARG A 84 9.17 1.49 -29.38
C ARG A 84 8.52 0.79 -30.57
N GLN A 85 7.92 -0.37 -30.34
CA GLN A 85 7.31 -1.16 -31.42
C GLN A 85 6.05 -0.47 -31.97
N LEU A 86 5.16 -0.01 -31.10
CA LEU A 86 3.92 0.66 -31.52
C LEU A 86 4.17 1.97 -32.27
N THR A 87 5.23 2.71 -31.92
CA THR A 87 5.63 3.92 -32.66
C THR A 87 6.19 3.59 -34.06
N SER A 88 6.78 2.40 -34.22
CA SER A 88 7.35 1.95 -35.49
C SER A 88 6.32 1.34 -36.45
N ILE A 89 5.13 0.97 -35.98
CA ILE A 89 4.06 0.34 -36.79
C ILE A 89 3.19 1.42 -37.48
N LYS A 90 3.78 2.58 -37.80
CA LYS A 90 3.07 3.72 -38.37
C LYS A 90 2.96 3.66 -39.88
#